data_AF-A0A837L1T8-F1
#
_entry.id   AF-A0A837L1T8-F1
#
_cell.length_a   1.000
_cell.length_b   1.000
_cell.length_c   1.000
_cell.angle_alpha   90.00
_cell.angle_beta   90.00
_cell.angle_gamma   90.00
#
_symmetry.space_group_name_H-M   'P 1'
#
loop_
_entity.id
_entity.type
_entity.pdbx_description
1 polymer ?
#
loop_
_entity_poly.entity_id
_entity_poly.type
_entity_poly.pdbx_seq_one_letter_code
_entity_poly.pdbx_strand_id
1 'polypeptide(L)'
;NAFRNPELLNGIEKGTAQQLLCLAKERDKRLAMITSLQDEKQIAVIKARYVDDLSWDEIPDKVGCSRNTVFKLHRDALEVLDEQEERHA
;
A
#
# COMPACT_ATOMS: atom_id res chain seq x y z
N ASN A 1 34.31 -2.73 13.42
CA ASN A 1 34.09 -1.69 12.40
C ASN A 1 33.72 -2.39 11.11
N ALA A 2 32.42 -2.61 10.86
CA ALA A 2 31.91 -3.41 9.73
C ALA A 2 32.41 -2.89 8.36
N PHE A 3 32.71 -1.59 8.28
CA PHE A 3 33.25 -0.92 7.10
C PHE A 3 34.68 -1.31 6.70
N ARG A 4 35.38 -2.18 7.45
CA ARG A 4 36.72 -2.69 7.07
C ARG A 4 36.71 -4.11 6.51
N ASN A 5 35.57 -4.80 6.46
CA ASN A 5 35.45 -6.14 5.89
C ASN A 5 34.53 -6.13 4.65
N PRO A 6 35.10 -6.14 3.44
CA PRO A 6 34.33 -6.10 2.19
C PRO A 6 33.35 -7.26 2.01
N GLU A 7 33.68 -8.46 2.50
CA GLU A 7 32.81 -9.63 2.35
C GLU A 7 31.57 -9.53 3.25
N LEU A 8 31.75 -9.02 4.48
CA LEU A 8 30.65 -8.75 5.40
C LEU A 8 29.74 -7.66 4.85
N LEU A 9 30.31 -6.60 4.28
CA LEU A 9 29.55 -5.51 3.66
C LEU A 9 28.71 -6.01 2.47
N ASN A 10 29.31 -6.79 1.57
CA ASN A 10 28.61 -7.39 0.43
C ASN A 10 27.47 -8.33 0.87
N GLY A 11 27.69 -9.11 1.92
CA GLY A 11 26.64 -9.95 2.51
C GLY A 11 25.44 -9.14 3.01
N ILE A 12 25.69 -8.02 3.70
CA ILE A 12 24.65 -7.11 4.18
C ILE A 12 23.92 -6.48 2.99
N GLU A 13 24.66 -5.91 2.02
CA GLU A 13 24.10 -5.27 0.83
C GLU A 13 23.21 -6.22 0.03
N LYS A 14 23.68 -7.46 -0.21
CA LYS A 14 22.90 -8.49 -0.89
C LYS A 14 21.64 -8.86 -0.11
N GLY A 15 21.76 -9.02 1.21
CA GLY A 15 20.62 -9.30 2.09
C GLY A 15 19.57 -8.18 2.06
N THR A 16 20.01 -6.93 2.20
CA THR A 16 19.13 -5.74 2.13
C THR A 16 18.48 -5.62 0.75
N ALA A 17 19.24 -5.81 -0.34
CA ALA A 17 18.69 -5.77 -1.69
C ALA A 17 17.60 -6.83 -1.91
N GLN A 18 17.80 -8.04 -1.37
CA GLN A 18 16.80 -9.11 -1.45
C GLN A 18 15.54 -8.76 -0.64
N GLN A 19 15.67 -8.18 0.55
CA GLN A 19 14.52 -7.72 1.35
C GLN A 19 13.75 -6.61 0.64
N LEU A 20 14.44 -5.62 0.07
CA LEU A 20 13.82 -4.55 -0.71
C LEU A 20 13.05 -5.10 -1.91
N LEU A 21 13.61 -6.09 -2.62
CA LEU A 21 12.94 -6.74 -3.74
C LEU A 21 11.66 -7.45 -3.30
N CYS A 22 11.69 -8.18 -2.19
CA CYS A 22 10.49 -8.85 -1.66
C CYS A 22 9.42 -7.83 -1.27
N LEU A 23 9.79 -6.76 -0.54
CA LEU A 23 8.85 -5.71 -0.15
C LEU A 23 8.26 -4.97 -1.36
N ALA A 24 9.07 -4.73 -2.40
CA ALA A 24 8.59 -4.10 -3.63
C ALA A 24 7.54 -4.98 -4.35
N LYS A 25 7.76 -6.30 -4.40
CA LYS A 25 6.78 -7.23 -4.99
C LYS A 25 5.47 -7.27 -4.22
N GLU A 26 5.54 -7.32 -2.89
CA GLU A 26 4.34 -7.27 -2.04
C GLU A 26 3.58 -5.94 -2.20
N ARG A 27 4.32 -4.83 -2.29
CA ARG A 27 3.72 -3.52 -2.60
C ARG A 27 3.02 -3.53 -3.95
N ASP A 28 3.68 -4.03 -4.99
CA ASP A 28 3.13 -4.03 -6.35
C ASP A 28 1.89 -4.95 -6.45
N LYS A 29 1.89 -6.09 -5.76
CA LYS A 29 0.70 -6.95 -5.59
C LYS A 29 -0.47 -6.16 -4.99
N ARG A 30 -0.25 -5.49 -3.86
CA ARG A 30 -1.30 -4.71 -3.18
C ARG A 30 -1.79 -3.53 -4.03
N LEU A 31 -0.89 -2.85 -4.74
CA LEU A 31 -1.28 -1.79 -5.67
C LEU A 31 -2.15 -2.32 -6.80
N ALA A 32 -1.84 -3.50 -7.35
CA ALA A 32 -2.67 -4.14 -8.37
C ALA A 32 -4.07 -4.48 -7.84
N MET A 33 -4.17 -5.03 -6.63
CA MET A 33 -5.46 -5.29 -5.96
C MET A 33 -6.27 -4.01 -5.78
N ILE A 34 -5.66 -2.94 -5.27
CA ILE A 34 -6.32 -1.63 -5.14
C ILE A 34 -6.83 -1.15 -6.49
N THR A 35 -6.02 -1.24 -7.55
CA THR A 35 -6.45 -0.82 -8.90
C THR A 35 -7.52 -1.70 -9.53
N SER A 36 -7.77 -2.90 -8.98
CA SER A 36 -8.79 -3.83 -9.45
C SER A 36 -10.19 -3.58 -8.86
N LEU A 37 -10.29 -2.71 -7.85
CA LEU A 37 -11.58 -2.29 -7.30
C LEU A 37 -12.44 -1.64 -8.40
N GLN A 38 -13.76 -1.85 -8.35
CA GLN A 38 -14.66 -1.34 -9.40
C GLN A 38 -15.01 0.14 -9.21
N ASP A 39 -15.03 0.63 -7.96
CA ASP A 39 -15.40 2.01 -7.64
C ASP A 39 -14.16 2.90 -7.61
N GLU A 40 -14.07 3.83 -8.57
CA GLU A 40 -12.96 4.79 -8.67
C GLU A 40 -12.82 5.67 -7.41
N LYS A 41 -13.91 5.95 -6.69
CA LYS A 41 -13.85 6.71 -5.43
C LYS A 41 -13.29 5.86 -4.29
N GLN A 42 -13.60 4.56 -4.27
CA GLN A 42 -12.94 3.63 -3.34
C GLN A 42 -11.44 3.58 -3.60
N ILE A 43 -11.04 3.45 -4.88
CA ILE A 43 -9.61 3.49 -5.28
C ILE A 43 -8.97 4.80 -4.80
N ALA A 44 -9.61 5.94 -5.06
CA ALA A 44 -9.08 7.25 -4.70
C ALA A 44 -8.89 7.38 -3.17
N VAL A 45 -9.87 6.95 -2.36
CA VAL A 45 -9.77 6.98 -0.89
C VAL A 45 -8.64 6.09 -0.38
N ILE A 46 -8.52 4.87 -0.91
CA ILE A 46 -7.48 3.91 -0.48
C ILE A 46 -6.09 4.38 -0.89
N LYS A 47 -5.90 4.87 -2.12
CA LYS A 47 -4.62 5.45 -2.55
C LYS A 47 -4.26 6.68 -1.73
N ALA A 48 -5.21 7.60 -1.53
CA ALA A 48 -4.98 8.79 -0.72
C ALA A 48 -4.51 8.42 0.69
N ARG A 49 -5.10 7.40 1.32
CA ARG A 49 -4.74 6.99 2.69
C ARG A 49 -3.41 6.24 2.79
N TYR A 50 -3.15 5.29 1.90
CA TYR A 50 -2.06 4.32 2.08
C TYR A 50 -0.90 4.46 1.09
N VAL A 51 -1.09 5.21 0.01
CA VAL A 51 -0.05 5.48 -1.00
C VAL A 51 0.44 6.92 -0.89
N ASP A 52 -0.48 7.87 -0.77
CA ASP A 52 -0.17 9.30 -0.68
C ASP A 52 0.02 9.78 0.77
N ASP A 53 -0.21 8.90 1.76
CA ASP A 53 -0.08 9.15 3.21
C ASP A 53 -0.89 10.35 3.73
N LEU A 54 -2.05 10.63 3.13
CA LEU A 54 -2.92 11.72 3.55
C LEU A 54 -3.66 11.39 4.85
N SER A 55 -3.87 12.40 5.68
CA SER A 55 -4.69 12.30 6.88
C SER A 55 -6.19 12.22 6.55
N TRP A 56 -6.98 11.73 7.50
CA TRP A 56 -8.45 11.69 7.36
C TRP A 56 -9.09 13.07 7.19
N ASP A 57 -8.38 14.14 7.56
CA ASP A 57 -8.83 15.52 7.42
C ASP A 57 -8.57 16.06 6.00
N GLU A 58 -7.52 15.58 5.32
CA GLU A 58 -7.15 16.02 3.96
C GLU A 58 -7.88 15.23 2.85
N ILE A 59 -8.22 13.96 3.11
CA ILE A 59 -8.84 13.08 2.10
C ILE A 59 -10.20 13.60 1.58
N PRO A 60 -11.12 14.13 2.41
CA PRO A 60 -12.41 14.65 1.93
C PRO A 60 -12.26 15.72 0.84
N ASP A 61 -11.33 16.66 1.05
CA ASP A 61 -11.05 17.73 0.09
C ASP A 61 -10.38 17.18 -1.17
N LYS A 62 -9.46 16.21 -1.01
CA LYS A 62 -8.78 15.55 -2.13
C LYS A 62 -9.73 14.76 -3.04
N VAL A 63 -10.70 14.05 -2.45
CA VAL A 63 -11.63 13.15 -3.18
C VAL A 63 -12.94 13.86 -3.55
N GLY A 64 -13.19 15.05 -3.00
CA GLY A 64 -14.40 15.84 -3.27
C GLY A 64 -15.66 15.20 -2.68
N CYS A 65 -15.55 14.61 -1.49
CA CYS A 65 -16.63 13.89 -0.81
C CYS A 65 -16.74 14.30 0.66
N SER A 66 -17.91 14.12 1.27
CA SER A 66 -18.05 14.33 2.72
C SER A 66 -17.19 13.32 3.50
N ARG A 67 -16.76 13.70 4.72
CA ARG A 67 -16.00 12.80 5.60
C ARG A 67 -16.72 11.47 5.85
N ASN A 68 -18.05 11.50 6.04
CA ASN A 68 -18.85 10.29 6.24
C ASN A 68 -18.84 9.39 4.99
N THR A 69 -18.92 9.99 3.80
CA THR A 69 -18.81 9.27 2.54
C THR A 69 -17.42 8.64 2.38
N VAL A 70 -16.35 9.37 2.73
CA VAL A 70 -14.97 8.83 2.72
C VAL A 70 -14.85 7.60 3.61
N PHE A 71 -15.36 7.64 4.84
CA PHE A 71 -15.30 6.47 5.73
C PHE A 71 -16.12 5.28 5.23
N LYS A 72 -17.28 5.53 4.61
CA LYS A 72 -18.07 4.47 3.99
C LYS A 72 -17.30 3.83 2.83
N LEU A 73 -16.82 4.64 1.89
CA LEU A 73 -16.02 4.17 0.76
C LEU A 73 -14.78 3.42 1.21
N HIS A 74 -14.10 3.89 2.26
CA HIS A 74 -12.94 3.22 2.85
C HIS A 74 -13.30 1.83 3.39
N ARG A 75 -14.37 1.72 4.18
CA ARG A 75 -14.83 0.43 4.72
C ARG A 75 -15.20 -0.54 3.60
N ASP A 76 -16.06 -0.10 2.69
CA ASP A 76 -16.57 -0.94 1.60
C ASP A 76 -15.40 -1.44 0.72
N ALA A 77 -14.37 -0.61 0.51
CA ALA A 77 -13.17 -1.00 -0.20
C ALA A 77 -12.33 -2.06 0.54
N LEU A 78 -12.18 -1.92 1.87
CA LEU A 78 -11.43 -2.89 2.66
C LEU A 78 -12.11 -4.25 2.71
N GLU A 79 -13.45 -4.30 2.81
CA GLU A 79 -14.19 -5.56 2.75
C GLU A 79 -13.90 -6.33 1.45
N VAL A 80 -13.91 -5.65 0.30
CA VAL A 80 -13.58 -6.26 -0.99
C VAL A 80 -12.11 -6.70 -1.06
N LEU A 81 -11.18 -5.90 -0.54
CA LEU A 81 -9.75 -6.23 -0.55
C LEU A 81 -9.42 -7.43 0.35
N ASP A 82 -10.06 -7.53 1.51
CA ASP A 82 -9.92 -8.68 2.42
C ASP A 82 -10.41 -9.96 1.73
N GLU A 83 -11.58 -9.93 1.08
CA GLU A 83 -12.09 -11.05 0.28
C GLU A 83 -11.16 -11.43 -0.89
N GLN A 84 -10.47 -10.46 -1.48
CA GLN A 84 -9.49 -10.74 -2.55
C GLN A 84 -8.23 -11.41 -1.98
N GLU A 85 -7.72 -10.94 -0.84
CA GLU A 85 -6.52 -11.52 -0.23
C GLU A 85 -6.77 -12.96 0.23
N GLU A 86 -7.91 -13.26 0.85
CA GLU A 86 -8.29 -14.62 1.28
C GLU A 86 -8.39 -15.61 0.12
N ARG A 87 -8.84 -15.17 -1.06
CA ARG A 87 -8.94 -16.02 -2.26
C ARG A 87 -7.58 -16.34 -2.90
N HIS A 88 -6.55 -15.56 -2.58
CA HIS A 88 -5.22 -15.66 -3.15
C HIS A 88 -4.15 -16.12 -2.15
N ALA A 89 -4.54 -16.44 -0.91
CA ALA A 89 -3.71 -17.03 0.15
C ALA A 89 -3.72 -18.56 0.11
#